data_AF-A0A436CYA4-F1
#
_entry.id   AF-A0A436CYA4-F1
#
_cell.length_a   1.000
_cell.length_b   1.000
_cell.length_c   1.000
_cell.angle_alpha   90.00
_cell.angle_beta   90.00
_cell.angle_gamma   90.00
#
_symmetry.space_group_name_H-M   'P 1'
#
loop_
_entity.id
_entity.type
_entity.pdbx_description
1 polymer ?
#
loop_
_entity_poly.entity_id
_entity_poly.type
_entity_poly.pdbx_seq_one_letter_code
_entity_poly.pdbx_strand_id
1 'polypeptide(L)'
;QVNLAWSHLLARRWELADFHFSLAHEQNAGNPATLIAYALASSFMGDHQRASELSKRSFDLNPMPDAHYHGYQATIAFLANDLEGCVAAAVKSDQLFADIHGWSAAALALLKRNREAGDEFRRFLRNLTAAWQGPGRLDRAVAVEWFKTAFPIRLPVDQEKLARGIELAAQSG
;
A
#
# COMPACT_ATOMS: atom_id res chain seq x y z
N GLN A 1 18.96 10.42 0.87
CA GLN A 1 19.05 8.95 0.73
C GLN A 1 17.66 8.34 0.50
N VAL A 2 16.66 8.59 1.36
CA VAL A 2 15.29 8.05 1.20
C VAL A 2 14.65 8.33 -0.17
N ASN A 3 14.70 9.57 -0.67
CA ASN A 3 14.13 9.91 -1.99
C ASN A 3 14.79 9.15 -3.15
N LEU A 4 16.11 8.96 -3.09
CA LEU A 4 16.85 8.21 -4.10
C LEU A 4 16.50 6.71 -4.06
N ALA A 5 16.34 6.16 -2.85
CA ALA A 5 15.87 4.80 -2.65
C ALA A 5 14.49 4.57 -3.27
N TRP A 6 13.55 5.50 -3.06
CA TRP A 6 12.23 5.48 -3.70
C TRP A 6 12.28 5.57 -5.22
N SER A 7 13.15 6.43 -5.78
CA SER A 7 13.34 6.49 -7.24
C SER A 7 13.82 5.16 -7.82
N HIS A 8 14.76 4.49 -7.16
CA HIS A 8 15.21 3.16 -7.55
C HIS A 8 14.11 2.11 -7.44
N LEU A 9 13.31 2.14 -6.37
CA LEU A 9 12.19 1.23 -6.17
C LEU A 9 11.13 1.38 -7.25
N LEU A 10 10.70 2.62 -7.55
CA LEU A 10 9.74 2.92 -8.59
C LEU A 10 10.25 2.51 -9.98
N ALA A 11 11.56 2.59 -10.20
CA ALA A 11 12.24 2.07 -11.39
C ALA A 11 12.51 0.55 -11.35
N ARG A 12 12.02 -0.17 -10.33
CA ARG A 12 12.19 -1.62 -10.12
C ARG A 12 13.66 -2.06 -10.06
N ARG A 13 14.55 -1.19 -9.59
CA ARG A 13 15.97 -1.46 -9.34
C ARG A 13 16.15 -1.89 -7.88
N TRP A 14 15.70 -3.11 -7.58
CA TRP A 14 15.51 -3.61 -6.21
C TRP A 14 16.77 -3.53 -5.35
N GLU A 15 17.91 -3.97 -5.89
CA GLU A 15 19.17 -4.03 -5.17
C GLU A 15 19.69 -2.63 -4.81
N LEU A 16 19.54 -1.67 -5.73
CA LEU A 16 19.89 -0.27 -5.48
C LEU A 16 18.91 0.39 -4.50
N ALA A 17 17.62 0.07 -4.58
CA ALA A 17 16.63 0.55 -3.63
C ALA A 17 16.97 0.08 -2.21
N ASP A 18 17.22 -1.22 -2.02
CA ASP A 18 17.56 -1.78 -0.70
C ASP A 18 18.87 -1.21 -0.15
N PHE A 19 19.89 -1.03 -0.99
CA PHE A 19 21.14 -0.37 -0.59
C PHE A 19 20.90 1.05 -0.06
N HIS A 20 20.16 1.88 -0.79
CA HIS A 20 19.92 3.26 -0.39
C HIS A 20 18.97 3.38 0.80
N PHE A 21 18.00 2.48 0.96
CA PHE A 21 17.19 2.42 2.16
C PHE A 21 17.98 1.97 3.39
N SER A 22 18.86 0.97 3.24
CA SER A 22 19.75 0.52 4.32
C SER A 22 20.66 1.65 4.79
N LEU A 23 21.27 2.38 3.86
CA LEU A 23 22.09 3.55 4.20
C LEU A 23 21.27 4.66 4.89
N ALA A 24 20.05 4.91 4.42
CA ALA A 24 19.15 5.87 5.08
C ALA A 24 18.78 5.43 6.51
N HIS A 25 18.57 4.13 6.70
CA HIS A 25 18.27 3.53 7.99
C HIS A 25 19.46 3.62 8.94
N GLU A 26 20.68 3.31 8.51
CA GLU A 26 21.90 3.45 9.32
C GLU A 26 22.11 4.90 9.81
N GLN A 27 21.81 5.88 8.95
CA GLN A 27 21.95 7.29 9.28
C GLN A 27 20.87 7.81 10.25
N ASN A 28 19.67 7.21 10.22
CA ASN A 28 18.50 7.70 10.95
C ASN A 28 17.69 6.57 11.59
N ALA A 29 18.36 5.62 12.26
CA ALA A 29 17.75 4.38 12.75
C ALA A 29 16.60 4.59 13.76
N GLY A 30 16.56 5.76 14.42
CA GLY A 30 15.52 6.15 15.36
C GLY A 30 14.42 7.03 14.79
N ASN A 31 14.47 7.42 13.51
CA ASN A 31 13.48 8.30 12.91
C ASN A 31 12.24 7.49 12.44
N PRO A 32 11.05 7.69 13.03
CA PRO A 32 9.86 6.91 12.69
C PRO A 32 9.45 7.03 11.22
N ALA A 33 9.59 8.22 10.61
CA ALA A 33 9.22 8.45 9.22
C ALA A 33 10.13 7.68 8.25
N THR A 34 11.42 7.59 8.58
CA THR A 34 12.38 6.78 7.81
C THR A 34 12.06 5.28 7.94
N LEU A 35 11.71 4.83 9.15
CA LEU A 35 11.35 3.44 9.40
C LEU A 35 10.10 3.01 8.63
N ILE A 36 9.01 3.79 8.66
CA ILE A 36 7.77 3.40 7.98
C ILE A 36 7.93 3.47 6.45
N ALA A 37 8.72 4.40 5.93
CA ALA A 37 9.04 4.45 4.51
C ALA A 37 9.86 3.22 4.08
N TYR A 38 10.86 2.81 4.88
CA TYR A 38 11.64 1.60 4.59
C TYR A 38 10.81 0.33 4.77
N ALA A 39 9.88 0.30 5.73
CA ALA A 39 8.92 -0.78 5.90
C ALA A 39 8.08 -0.99 4.64
N LEU A 40 7.52 0.09 4.09
CA LEU A 40 6.73 0.04 2.87
C LEU A 40 7.57 -0.47 1.69
N ALA A 41 8.80 0.04 1.52
CA ALA A 41 9.72 -0.46 0.49
C ALA A 41 10.04 -1.95 0.65
N SER A 42 10.31 -2.40 1.88
CA SER A 42 10.56 -3.81 2.19
C SER A 42 9.38 -4.69 1.81
N SER A 43 8.15 -4.22 2.05
CA SER A 43 6.93 -4.94 1.66
C SER A 43 6.80 -5.10 0.15
N PHE A 44 7.07 -4.04 -0.63
CA PHE A 44 7.08 -4.10 -2.09
C PHE A 44 8.18 -5.01 -2.65
N MET A 45 9.34 -5.09 -1.98
CA MET A 45 10.42 -5.99 -2.35
C MET A 45 10.19 -7.46 -1.94
N GLY A 46 9.14 -7.75 -1.15
CA GLY A 46 8.79 -9.10 -0.72
C GLY A 46 9.31 -9.52 0.65
N ASP A 47 10.04 -8.64 1.37
CA ASP A 47 10.46 -8.92 2.74
C ASP A 47 9.38 -8.44 3.72
N HIS A 48 8.27 -9.19 3.75
CA HIS A 48 7.09 -8.84 4.55
C HIS A 48 7.38 -8.89 6.05
N GLN A 49 8.24 -9.81 6.50
CA GLN A 49 8.63 -9.90 7.91
C GLN A 49 9.36 -8.62 8.34
N ARG A 50 10.39 -8.21 7.60
CA ARG A 50 11.10 -6.95 7.87
C ARG A 50 10.15 -5.76 7.80
N ALA A 51 9.24 -5.74 6.82
CA ALA A 51 8.26 -4.67 6.69
C ALA A 51 7.38 -4.55 7.94
N SER A 52 6.86 -5.67 8.46
CA SER A 52 6.04 -5.68 9.68
C SER A 52 6.83 -5.24 10.91
N GLU A 53 8.08 -5.68 11.06
CA GLU A 53 8.96 -5.31 12.18
C GLU A 53 9.30 -3.81 12.18
N LEU A 54 9.70 -3.27 11.02
CA LEU A 54 10.00 -1.85 10.85
C LEU A 54 8.77 -0.97 11.04
N SER A 55 7.62 -1.41 10.51
CA SER A 55 6.33 -0.72 10.67
C SER A 55 5.99 -0.62 12.15
N LYS A 56 5.98 -1.75 12.88
CA LYS A 56 5.73 -1.79 14.32
C LYS A 56 6.66 -0.84 15.08
N ARG A 57 7.97 -0.92 14.83
CA ARG A 57 8.95 -0.05 15.49
C ARG A 57 8.72 1.43 15.20
N SER A 58 8.28 1.78 14.00
CA SER A 58 7.92 3.16 13.66
C SER A 58 6.78 3.68 14.54
N PHE A 59 5.72 2.88 14.72
CA PHE A 59 4.60 3.24 15.60
C PHE A 59 4.99 3.26 17.08
N ASP A 60 5.84 2.34 17.54
CA ASP A 60 6.34 2.34 18.92
C ASP A 60 7.13 3.63 19.25
N LEU A 61 7.82 4.20 18.25
CA LEU A 61 8.61 5.43 18.39
C LEU A 61 7.81 6.71 18.10
N ASN A 62 6.59 6.60 17.56
CA ASN A 62 5.72 7.74 17.28
C ASN A 62 4.33 7.54 17.92
N PRO A 63 4.10 8.07 19.14
CA PRO A 63 2.84 7.87 19.85
C PRO A 63 1.65 8.62 19.23
N MET A 64 1.89 9.56 18.30
CA MET A 64 0.87 10.31 17.59
C MET A 64 1.17 10.32 16.09
N PRO A 65 1.02 9.18 15.41
CA PRO A 65 1.34 9.05 13.99
C PRO A 65 0.34 9.82 13.13
N ASP A 66 0.87 10.57 12.16
CA ASP A 66 0.05 11.23 11.16
C ASP A 66 -0.66 10.21 10.25
N ALA A 67 -1.76 10.61 9.62
CA ALA A 67 -2.57 9.74 8.76
C ALA A 67 -1.77 9.01 7.65
N HIS A 68 -0.68 9.57 7.14
CA HIS A 68 0.14 8.93 6.11
C HIS A 68 0.86 7.66 6.60
N TYR A 69 1.19 7.56 7.90
CA TYR A 69 1.75 6.34 8.49
C TYR A 69 0.76 5.18 8.36
N HIS A 70 -0.52 5.46 8.61
CA HIS A 70 -1.58 4.47 8.48
C HIS A 70 -1.83 4.07 7.03
N GLY A 71 -1.68 5.00 6.08
CA GLY A 71 -1.73 4.67 4.65
C GLY A 71 -0.65 3.66 4.27
N TYR A 72 0.60 3.88 4.70
CA TYR A 72 1.69 2.92 4.48
C TYR A 72 1.45 1.60 5.22
N GLN A 73 0.97 1.67 6.46
CA GLN A 73 0.63 0.49 7.26
C GLN A 73 -0.42 -0.39 6.57
N ALA A 74 -1.41 0.20 5.90
CA ALA A 74 -2.44 -0.56 5.20
C ALA A 74 -1.85 -1.42 4.08
N THR A 75 -0.99 -0.84 3.24
CA THR A 75 -0.30 -1.58 2.17
C THR A 75 0.63 -2.65 2.74
N ILE A 76 1.39 -2.32 3.78
CA ILE A 76 2.30 -3.28 4.46
C ILE A 76 1.49 -4.47 5.00
N ALA A 77 0.39 -4.21 5.71
CA ALA A 77 -0.46 -5.25 6.30
C ALA A 77 -1.08 -6.14 5.22
N PHE A 78 -1.58 -5.57 4.12
CA PHE A 78 -2.11 -6.34 3.00
C PHE A 78 -1.07 -7.31 2.42
N LEU A 79 0.14 -6.80 2.17
CA LEU A 79 1.23 -7.61 1.61
C LEU A 79 1.70 -8.67 2.60
N ALA A 80 1.75 -8.37 3.90
CA ALA A 80 2.03 -9.32 4.97
C ALA A 80 0.89 -10.31 5.29
N ASN A 81 -0.21 -10.30 4.51
CA ASN A 81 -1.39 -11.14 4.71
C ASN A 81 -2.18 -10.85 6.01
N ASP A 82 -1.95 -9.70 6.63
CA ASP A 82 -2.78 -9.15 7.70
C ASP A 82 -3.91 -8.29 7.09
N LEU A 83 -4.91 -8.97 6.54
CA LEU A 83 -6.00 -8.32 5.81
C LEU A 83 -6.89 -7.46 6.72
N GLU A 84 -7.14 -7.90 7.96
CA GLU A 84 -7.91 -7.10 8.94
C GLU A 84 -7.11 -5.87 9.37
N GLY A 85 -5.79 -5.99 9.57
CA GLY A 85 -4.90 -4.86 9.82
C GLY A 85 -4.88 -3.86 8.68
N CYS A 86 -4.96 -4.32 7.42
CA CYS A 86 -5.10 -3.45 6.26
C CYS A 86 -6.38 -2.60 6.34
N VAL A 87 -7.52 -3.23 6.59
CA VAL A 87 -8.82 -2.53 6.71
C VAL A 87 -8.80 -1.54 7.87
N ALA A 88 -8.28 -1.93 9.03
CA ALA A 88 -8.20 -1.07 10.21
C ALA A 88 -7.29 0.15 10.00
N ALA A 89 -6.16 -0.04 9.29
CA ALA A 89 -5.24 1.05 8.95
C ALA A 89 -5.84 1.99 7.90
N ALA A 90 -6.52 1.47 6.87
CA ALA A 90 -7.16 2.27 5.83
C ALA A 90 -8.14 3.31 6.41
N VAL A 91 -8.96 2.92 7.39
CA VAL A 91 -9.90 3.81 8.11
C VAL A 91 -9.20 5.02 8.74
N LYS A 92 -7.96 4.86 9.21
CA LYS A 92 -7.18 5.93 9.86
C LYS A 92 -6.48 6.85 8.85
N SER A 93 -6.61 6.57 7.55
CA SER A 93 -5.94 7.29 6.45
C SER A 93 -6.89 7.70 5.30
N ASP A 94 -8.19 7.63 5.54
CA ASP A 94 -9.32 7.78 4.60
C ASP A 94 -9.21 8.94 3.58
N GLN A 95 -8.58 10.05 3.97
CA GLN A 95 -8.55 11.28 3.18
C GLN A 95 -7.22 11.57 2.48
N LEU A 96 -6.21 10.71 2.63
CA LEU A 96 -4.84 11.09 2.27
C LEU A 96 -4.37 10.53 0.92
N PHE A 97 -4.75 9.30 0.58
CA PHE A 97 -4.33 8.65 -0.66
C PHE A 97 -5.53 8.13 -1.44
N ALA A 98 -5.60 8.43 -2.74
CA ALA A 98 -6.74 8.05 -3.59
C ALA A 98 -6.90 6.52 -3.70
N ASP A 99 -5.81 5.77 -3.54
CA ASP A 99 -5.74 4.32 -3.68
C ASP A 99 -6.00 3.54 -2.39
N ILE A 100 -6.07 4.22 -1.21
CA ILE A 100 -6.18 3.52 0.08
C ILE A 100 -7.42 2.64 0.18
N HIS A 101 -8.53 3.12 -0.39
CA HIS A 101 -9.77 2.36 -0.47
C HIS A 101 -9.69 1.16 -1.42
N GLY A 102 -8.79 1.19 -2.41
CA GLY A 102 -8.52 0.04 -3.27
C GLY A 102 -7.90 -1.10 -2.48
N TRP A 103 -6.95 -0.78 -1.58
CA TRP A 103 -6.33 -1.75 -0.69
C TRP A 103 -7.34 -2.35 0.29
N SER A 104 -8.14 -1.49 0.94
CA SER A 104 -9.23 -1.89 1.84
C SER A 104 -10.27 -2.77 1.14
N ALA A 105 -10.72 -2.37 -0.07
CA ALA A 105 -11.67 -3.12 -0.85
C ALA A 105 -11.14 -4.52 -1.23
N ALA A 106 -9.88 -4.60 -1.67
CA ALA A 106 -9.23 -5.86 -2.00
C ALA A 106 -9.12 -6.77 -0.76
N ALA A 107 -8.74 -6.21 0.40
CA ALA A 107 -8.67 -6.96 1.66
C ALA A 107 -10.03 -7.53 2.08
N LEU A 108 -11.07 -6.68 2.09
CA LEU A 108 -12.44 -7.07 2.43
C LEU A 108 -12.99 -8.16 1.50
N ALA A 109 -12.68 -8.08 0.21
CA ALA A 109 -13.10 -9.09 -0.76
C ALA A 109 -12.43 -10.45 -0.50
N LEU A 110 -11.13 -10.45 -0.20
CA LEU A 110 -10.40 -11.67 0.17
C LEU A 110 -10.89 -12.26 1.51
N LEU A 111 -11.35 -11.41 2.43
CA LEU A 111 -12.04 -11.81 3.67
C LEU A 111 -13.51 -12.24 3.46
N LYS A 112 -14.00 -12.23 2.22
CA LYS A 112 -15.40 -12.56 1.83
C LYS A 112 -16.45 -11.61 2.42
N ARG A 113 -16.05 -10.40 2.80
CA ARG A 113 -16.92 -9.30 3.28
C ARG A 113 -17.44 -8.49 2.09
N ASN A 114 -18.12 -9.15 1.16
CA ASN A 114 -18.42 -8.64 -0.18
C ASN A 114 -19.14 -7.28 -0.18
N ARG A 115 -20.14 -7.09 0.69
CA ARG A 115 -20.88 -5.82 0.75
C ARG A 115 -19.95 -4.65 1.07
N GLU A 116 -19.12 -4.81 2.10
CA GLU A 116 -18.17 -3.79 2.52
C GLU A 116 -17.09 -3.57 1.46
N ALA A 117 -16.62 -4.65 0.82
CA ALA A 117 -15.69 -4.57 -0.31
C ALA A 117 -16.26 -3.71 -1.46
N GLY A 118 -17.54 -3.87 -1.80
CA GLY A 118 -18.22 -3.06 -2.81
C GLY A 118 -18.35 -1.60 -2.40
N ASP A 119 -18.63 -1.32 -1.13
CA ASP A 119 -18.69 0.06 -0.58
C ASP A 119 -17.34 0.78 -0.68
N GLU A 120 -16.26 0.10 -0.27
CA GLU A 120 -14.89 0.61 -0.35
C GLU A 120 -14.43 0.75 -1.80
N PHE A 121 -14.77 -0.20 -2.68
CA PHE A 121 -14.46 -0.09 -4.10
C PHE A 121 -15.12 1.12 -4.75
N ARG A 122 -16.37 1.44 -4.39
CA ARG A 122 -17.04 2.67 -4.85
C ARG A 122 -16.35 3.94 -4.32
N ARG A 123 -15.82 3.93 -3.10
CA ARG A 123 -15.02 5.05 -2.54
C ARG A 123 -13.73 5.22 -3.32
N PHE A 124 -13.02 4.13 -3.55
CA PHE A 124 -11.83 4.07 -4.41
C PHE A 124 -12.10 4.68 -5.78
N LEU A 125 -13.15 4.24 -6.49
CA LEU A 125 -13.49 4.80 -7.80
C LEU A 125 -13.73 6.30 -7.76
N ARG A 126 -14.48 6.80 -6.77
CA ARG A 126 -14.74 8.25 -6.64
C ARG A 126 -13.44 9.04 -6.41
N ASN A 127 -12.61 8.58 -5.48
CA ASN A 127 -11.37 9.28 -5.12
C ASN A 127 -10.36 9.24 -6.27
N LEU A 128 -10.19 8.08 -6.90
CA LEU A 128 -9.30 7.93 -8.05
C LEU A 128 -9.80 8.75 -9.25
N THR A 129 -11.12 8.82 -9.49
CA THR A 129 -11.70 9.65 -10.56
C THR A 129 -11.38 11.13 -10.34
N ALA A 130 -11.51 11.62 -9.09
CA ALA A 130 -11.22 13.01 -8.75
C ALA A 130 -9.73 13.37 -8.92
N ALA A 131 -8.84 12.40 -8.69
CA ALA A 131 -7.38 12.57 -8.84
C ALA A 131 -6.85 12.17 -10.24
N TRP A 132 -7.70 11.69 -11.15
CA TRP A 132 -7.26 11.08 -12.40
C TRP A 132 -6.62 12.10 -13.35
N GLN A 133 -5.38 11.82 -13.77
CA GLN A 133 -4.64 12.60 -14.77
C GLN A 133 -4.32 11.79 -16.04
N GLY A 134 -4.84 10.56 -16.12
CA GLY A 134 -4.67 9.70 -17.29
C GLY A 134 -5.60 10.08 -18.44
N PRO A 135 -5.40 9.49 -19.63
CA PRO A 135 -6.26 9.75 -20.77
C PRO A 135 -7.67 9.19 -20.54
N GLY A 136 -8.68 9.90 -21.06
CA GLY A 136 -10.07 9.45 -21.08
C GLY A 136 -10.76 9.47 -19.70
N ARG A 137 -11.98 8.93 -19.68
CA ARG A 137 -12.76 8.82 -18.44
C ARG A 137 -12.30 7.58 -17.68
N LEU A 138 -12.01 7.75 -16.38
CA LEU A 138 -11.80 6.61 -15.49
C LEU A 138 -13.11 5.82 -15.36
N ASP A 139 -13.11 4.57 -15.81
CA ASP A 139 -14.19 3.62 -15.53
C ASP A 139 -13.70 2.49 -14.61
N ARG A 140 -14.60 1.57 -14.30
CA ARG A 140 -14.31 0.45 -13.39
C ARG A 140 -13.16 -0.43 -13.89
N ALA A 141 -13.13 -0.74 -15.18
CA ALA A 141 -12.11 -1.62 -15.74
C ALA A 141 -10.75 -0.93 -15.72
N VAL A 142 -10.70 0.34 -16.12
CA VAL A 142 -9.46 1.14 -16.09
C VAL A 142 -8.93 1.28 -14.66
N ALA A 143 -9.80 1.53 -13.67
CA ALA A 143 -9.38 1.65 -12.27
C ALA A 143 -8.81 0.33 -11.71
N VAL A 144 -9.40 -0.81 -12.06
CA VAL A 144 -8.90 -2.14 -11.67
C VAL A 144 -7.52 -2.40 -12.30
N GLU A 145 -7.38 -2.17 -13.61
CA GLU A 145 -6.10 -2.37 -14.30
C GLU A 145 -5.00 -1.42 -13.80
N TRP A 146 -5.36 -0.17 -13.52
CA TRP A 146 -4.44 0.78 -12.88
C TRP A 146 -3.99 0.26 -11.52
N PHE A 147 -4.91 -0.17 -10.65
CA PHE A 147 -4.58 -0.61 -9.30
C PHE A 147 -3.67 -1.85 -9.28
N LYS A 148 -3.85 -2.77 -10.23
CA LYS A 148 -2.98 -3.95 -10.39
C LYS A 148 -1.52 -3.60 -10.73
N THR A 149 -1.30 -2.46 -11.38
CA THR A 149 -0.01 -2.12 -12.01
C THR A 149 0.67 -0.89 -11.42
N ALA A 150 -0.04 -0.09 -10.62
CA ALA A 150 0.43 1.17 -10.04
C ALA A 150 1.60 1.01 -9.06
N PHE A 151 1.76 -0.16 -8.44
CA PHE A 151 2.69 -0.37 -7.35
C PHE A 151 3.92 -1.19 -7.78
N PRO A 152 5.12 -0.91 -7.24
CA PRO A 152 6.35 -1.63 -7.58
C PRO A 152 6.46 -2.95 -6.80
N ILE A 153 5.43 -3.81 -6.86
CA ILE A 153 5.42 -5.11 -6.17
C ILE A 153 6.36 -6.08 -6.92
N ARG A 154 7.37 -6.63 -6.24
CA ARG A 154 8.37 -7.53 -6.81
C ARG A 154 7.85 -8.95 -7.01
N LEU A 155 7.16 -9.50 -6.01
CA LEU A 155 6.80 -10.91 -6.00
C LEU A 155 5.51 -11.17 -6.82
N PRO A 156 5.52 -12.16 -7.74
CA PRO A 156 4.32 -12.52 -8.51
C PRO A 156 3.12 -12.91 -7.62
N VAL A 157 3.36 -13.65 -6.53
CA VAL A 157 2.30 -14.07 -5.61
C VAL A 157 1.54 -12.90 -4.99
N ASP A 158 2.23 -11.78 -4.71
CA ASP A 158 1.59 -10.58 -4.17
C ASP A 158 0.83 -9.80 -5.24
N GLN A 159 1.35 -9.76 -6.47
CA GLN A 159 0.64 -9.19 -7.61
C GLN A 159 -0.66 -9.95 -7.87
N GLU A 160 -0.61 -11.29 -7.85
CA GLU A 160 -1.76 -12.17 -8.02
C GLU A 160 -2.78 -11.99 -6.89
N LYS A 161 -2.32 -11.88 -5.63
CA LYS A 161 -3.17 -11.60 -4.47
C LYS A 161 -3.89 -10.25 -4.61
N LEU A 162 -3.16 -9.21 -4.99
CA LEU A 162 -3.71 -7.88 -5.20
C LEU A 162 -4.74 -7.89 -6.32
N ALA A 163 -4.39 -8.48 -7.47
CA ALA A 163 -5.25 -8.59 -8.64
C ALA A 163 -6.56 -9.31 -8.30
N ARG A 164 -6.46 -10.48 -7.65
CA ARG A 164 -7.64 -11.24 -7.24
C ARG A 164 -8.52 -10.46 -6.26
N GLY A 165 -7.92 -9.80 -5.27
CA GLY A 165 -8.67 -9.01 -4.29
C GLY A 165 -9.45 -7.87 -4.93
N ILE A 166 -8.80 -7.06 -5.77
CA ILE A 166 -9.45 -5.91 -6.40
C ILE A 166 -10.50 -6.32 -7.44
N GLU A 167 -10.30 -7.43 -8.16
CA GLU A 167 -11.28 -7.98 -9.10
C GLU A 167 -12.54 -8.47 -8.38
N LEU A 168 -12.39 -9.19 -7.26
CA LEU A 168 -13.52 -9.63 -6.44
C LEU A 168 -14.27 -8.43 -5.85
N ALA A 169 -13.55 -7.41 -5.39
CA ALA A 169 -14.16 -6.18 -4.88
C ALA A 169 -14.96 -5.46 -5.98
N ALA A 170 -14.41 -5.39 -7.19
CA ALA A 170 -15.06 -4.81 -8.37
C ALA A 170 -16.29 -5.60 -8.84
N GLN A 171 -16.47 -6.87 -8.45
CA GLN A 171 -17.69 -7.64 -8.71
C GLN A 171 -18.73 -7.49 -7.61
N SER A 172 -18.31 -7.05 -6.42
CA SER A 172 -19.16 -7.01 -5.22
C SER A 172 -19.95 -5.72 -5.04
N GLY A 173 -19.85 -4.76 -5.98
CA GLY A 173 -20.53 -3.47 -5.87
C GLY A 173 -20.77 -2.74 -7.17
#